data_AF-A0A941W4Q8-F1
#
_entry.id   AF-A0A941W4Q8-F1
#
_cell.length_a   1.000
_cell.length_b   1.000
_cell.length_c   1.000
_cell.angle_alpha   90.00
_cell.angle_beta   90.00
_cell.angle_gamma   90.00
#
_symmetry.space_group_name_H-M   'P 1'
#
loop_
_entity.id
_entity.type
_entity.pdbx_description
1 polymer ?
#
loop_
_entity_poly.entity_id
_entity_poly.type
_entity_poly.pdbx_seq_one_letter_code
_entity_poly.pdbx_strand_id
1 'polypeptide(L)'
;MVNIKSAKKKFARKLTPLLAKELFRFLNIYSKVTGKGISKEHIESFHVLSKSVIELFSNSYKHGSIWTTLFVPSEIIFAMKLYPFSLEIAAALCSKFGQGSGALAEADLGAIPTDVCSFHRTALGNAYMGVYPRPLFLAGTSTICDSNIKTIKICESITGKQSMIVDVPHEMNDHSVKFLTNQLIRLTKRMEEVTGKKMEKHALAEAIELSNQAREKMIELNHVRQDPLSPLAGGDGLGFMVPSHYQIGSEYAVNFYTALVDELKEIIATRRKNGEVADEKEIRLLWLELKPYFKADVFDKIENAGNTKIVFEEINHVYWDKLDPDKPYESLARKLISNHNNGPLDNRLNVIKTLAKDYNVDGIIAYSTWGCRRNNAAVPTIKAELAKEGYPLLNLDGDCVDDTNYMSGQIATRTEGFVEMLGVRK
;
A
#
# COMPACT_ATOMS: atom_id res chain seq x y z
N MET A 1 14.69 -43.78 -8.48
CA MET A 1 15.65 -42.67 -8.23
C MET A 1 14.89 -41.49 -7.64
N VAL A 2 15.15 -41.15 -6.37
CA VAL A 2 14.60 -39.93 -5.76
C VAL A 2 15.06 -38.75 -6.60
N ASN A 3 14.13 -38.00 -7.19
CA ASN A 3 14.43 -36.89 -8.07
C ASN A 3 15.22 -35.83 -7.27
N ILE A 4 16.54 -35.79 -7.47
CA ILE A 4 17.47 -34.92 -6.75
C ILE A 4 17.05 -33.45 -6.85
N LYS A 5 16.40 -33.03 -7.96
CA LYS A 5 15.81 -31.69 -8.11
C LYS A 5 14.63 -31.47 -7.16
N SER A 6 13.75 -32.46 -6.99
CA SER A 6 12.63 -32.41 -6.04
C SER A 6 13.13 -32.39 -4.58
N ALA A 7 14.13 -33.20 -4.24
CA ALA A 7 14.73 -33.23 -2.92
C ALA A 7 15.45 -31.90 -2.59
N LYS A 8 16.23 -31.34 -3.53
CA LYS A 8 16.87 -30.02 -3.40
C LYS A 8 15.84 -28.89 -3.27
N LYS A 9 14.77 -28.89 -4.08
CA LYS A 9 13.70 -27.88 -4.01
C LYS A 9 12.95 -27.97 -2.68
N LYS A 10 12.69 -29.18 -2.16
CA LYS A 10 12.09 -29.41 -0.84
C LYS A 10 13.01 -29.00 0.32
N PHE A 11 14.32 -29.19 0.18
CA PHE A 11 15.32 -28.75 1.15
C PHE A 11 15.47 -27.22 1.18
N ALA A 12 15.59 -26.59 0.00
CA ALA A 12 15.62 -25.14 -0.14
C ALA A 12 14.36 -24.49 0.45
N ARG A 13 13.16 -24.98 0.11
CA ARG A 13 11.89 -24.53 0.71
C ARG A 13 11.83 -24.60 2.23
N LYS A 14 12.58 -25.51 2.87
CA LYS A 14 12.68 -25.58 4.33
C LYS A 14 13.69 -24.58 4.90
N LEU A 15 14.77 -24.27 4.17
CA LEU A 15 15.81 -23.34 4.60
C LEU A 15 15.45 -21.87 4.35
N THR A 16 14.74 -21.56 3.27
CA THR A 16 14.44 -20.17 2.88
C THR A 16 13.68 -19.37 3.94
N PRO A 17 12.62 -19.90 4.60
CA PRO A 17 11.97 -19.16 5.69
C PRO A 17 12.89 -18.99 6.92
N LEU A 18 13.86 -19.89 7.14
CA LEU A 18 14.87 -19.72 8.19
C LEU A 18 15.84 -18.58 7.84
N LEU A 19 16.30 -18.50 6.59
CA LEU A 19 17.18 -17.42 6.13
C LEU A 19 16.47 -16.06 6.16
N ALA A 20 15.21 -15.99 5.71
CA ALA A 20 14.40 -14.78 5.81
C ALA A 20 14.19 -14.37 7.27
N LYS A 21 13.90 -15.32 8.16
CA LYS A 21 13.79 -15.08 9.60
C LYS A 21 15.09 -14.53 10.19
N GLU A 22 16.24 -15.12 9.88
CA GLU A 22 17.52 -14.64 10.40
C GLU A 22 17.90 -13.27 9.80
N LEU A 23 17.57 -13.00 8.53
CA LEU A 23 17.72 -11.68 7.93
C LEU A 23 16.89 -10.63 8.68
N PHE A 24 15.58 -10.85 8.86
CA PHE A 24 14.73 -9.88 9.57
C PHE A 24 15.11 -9.76 11.06
N ARG A 25 15.58 -10.83 11.68
CA ARG A 25 16.13 -10.78 13.04
C ARG A 25 17.39 -9.92 13.10
N PHE A 26 18.32 -10.12 12.17
CA PHE A 26 19.53 -9.31 12.06
C PHE A 26 19.20 -7.83 11.82
N LEU A 27 18.32 -7.54 10.86
CA LEU A 27 17.87 -6.18 10.56
C LEU A 27 17.20 -5.52 11.77
N ASN A 28 16.41 -6.27 12.55
CA ASN A 28 15.77 -5.76 13.76
C ASN A 28 16.81 -5.42 14.84
N ILE A 29 17.77 -6.33 15.10
CA ILE A 29 18.86 -6.07 16.04
C ILE A 29 19.70 -4.86 15.58
N TYR A 30 20.09 -4.84 14.31
CA TYR A 30 20.85 -3.74 13.71
C TYR A 30 20.12 -2.40 13.90
N SER A 31 18.82 -2.35 13.61
CA SER A 31 18.05 -1.11 13.71
C SER A 31 17.85 -0.66 15.17
N LYS A 32 17.68 -1.61 16.11
CA LYS A 32 17.63 -1.31 17.55
C LYS A 32 18.96 -0.80 18.10
N VAL A 33 20.08 -1.37 17.65
CA VAL A 33 21.43 -0.99 18.11
C VAL A 33 21.92 0.32 17.51
N THR A 34 21.71 0.52 16.20
CA THR A 34 22.26 1.69 15.49
C THR A 34 21.33 2.88 15.47
N GLY A 35 20.04 2.69 15.77
CA GLY A 35 19.02 3.70 15.58
C GLY A 35 18.74 4.02 14.10
N LYS A 36 19.45 3.40 13.14
CA LYS A 36 19.31 3.65 11.70
C LYS A 36 18.26 2.72 11.08
N GLY A 37 17.44 3.26 10.18
CA GLY A 37 16.61 2.47 9.28
C GLY A 37 17.42 1.94 8.09
N ILE A 38 16.77 1.23 7.16
CA ILE A 38 17.38 0.81 5.88
C ILE A 38 17.20 1.90 4.81
N SER A 39 16.26 2.84 5.03
CA SER A 39 16.01 3.97 4.13
C SER A 39 17.18 4.96 4.16
N LYS A 40 17.51 5.53 2.99
CA LYS A 40 18.46 6.64 2.81
C LYS A 40 17.72 7.97 2.51
N GLU A 41 16.47 8.07 2.92
CA GLU A 41 15.61 9.21 2.62
C GLU A 41 16.03 10.45 3.43
N HIS A 42 15.79 11.62 2.84
CA HIS A 42 16.12 12.93 3.42
C HIS A 42 15.25 13.32 4.63
N ILE A 43 14.13 12.60 4.81
CA ILE A 43 13.16 12.79 5.89
C ILE A 43 13.38 11.68 6.92
N GLU A 44 13.81 12.02 8.13
CA GLU A 44 14.26 11.10 9.17
C GLU A 44 13.10 10.23 9.71
N SER A 45 11.86 10.75 9.72
CA SER A 45 10.69 9.99 10.17
C SER A 45 10.42 8.72 9.35
N PHE A 46 10.92 8.59 8.12
CA PHE A 46 10.86 7.33 7.39
C PHE A 46 11.73 6.21 8.00
N HIS A 47 12.68 6.56 8.86
CA HIS A 47 13.36 5.57 9.72
C HIS A 47 12.40 4.96 10.75
N VAL A 48 11.41 5.73 11.26
CA VAL A 48 10.35 5.21 12.14
C VAL A 48 9.52 4.17 11.39
N LEU A 49 9.12 4.48 10.15
CA LEU A 49 8.41 3.53 9.30
C LEU A 49 9.25 2.27 9.03
N SER A 50 10.50 2.45 8.61
CA SER A 50 11.42 1.34 8.33
C SER A 50 11.57 0.41 9.54
N LYS A 51 11.77 0.96 10.74
CA LYS A 51 11.86 0.20 12.00
C LYS A 51 10.60 -0.61 12.27
N SER A 52 9.44 0.03 12.17
CA SER A 52 8.16 -0.64 12.44
C SER A 52 7.88 -1.79 11.46
N VAL A 53 8.22 -1.64 10.18
CA VAL A 53 8.10 -2.72 9.18
C VAL A 53 9.02 -3.89 9.52
N ILE A 54 10.29 -3.61 9.83
CA ILE A 54 11.26 -4.64 10.20
C ILE A 54 10.80 -5.40 11.44
N GLU A 55 10.33 -4.70 12.47
CA GLU A 55 9.84 -5.32 13.70
C GLU A 55 8.60 -6.19 13.43
N LEU A 56 7.62 -5.68 12.68
CA LEU A 56 6.40 -6.41 12.37
C LEU A 56 6.67 -7.68 11.53
N PHE A 57 7.57 -7.59 10.55
CA PHE A 57 8.01 -8.76 9.79
C PHE A 57 8.79 -9.74 10.68
N SER A 58 9.73 -9.26 11.49
CA SER A 58 10.48 -10.09 12.44
C SER A 58 9.55 -10.88 13.37
N ASN A 59 8.54 -10.21 13.92
CA ASN A 59 7.53 -10.83 14.77
C ASN A 59 6.65 -11.83 14.01
N SER A 60 6.24 -11.51 12.78
CA SER A 60 5.50 -12.43 11.90
C SER A 60 6.26 -13.73 11.64
N TYR A 61 7.57 -13.66 11.36
CA TYR A 61 8.42 -14.85 11.18
C TYR A 61 8.65 -15.62 12.49
N LYS A 62 8.71 -14.92 13.63
CA LYS A 62 8.95 -15.55 14.93
C LYS A 62 7.72 -16.25 15.49
N HIS A 63 6.55 -15.62 15.41
CA HIS A 63 5.33 -16.05 16.10
C HIS A 63 4.30 -16.68 15.15
N GLY A 64 4.43 -16.47 13.85
CA GLY A 64 3.38 -16.73 12.87
C GLY A 64 2.52 -15.48 12.65
N SER A 65 1.75 -15.50 11.57
CA SER A 65 1.01 -14.33 11.09
C SER A 65 -0.38 -14.67 10.55
N ILE A 66 -1.21 -13.64 10.41
CA ILE A 66 -2.45 -13.69 9.64
C ILE A 66 -2.11 -13.17 8.24
N TRP A 67 -2.18 -14.05 7.24
CA TRP A 67 -1.96 -13.60 5.86
C TRP A 67 -3.19 -12.84 5.38
N THR A 68 -2.95 -11.69 4.76
CA THR A 68 -4.01 -10.73 4.42
C THR A 68 -3.84 -10.21 2.99
N THR A 69 -4.96 -9.84 2.37
CA THR A 69 -4.95 -8.78 1.34
C THR A 69 -4.95 -7.43 2.03
N LEU A 70 -4.52 -6.37 1.33
CA LEU A 70 -4.19 -5.07 1.91
C LEU A 70 -5.33 -4.41 2.72
N PHE A 71 -6.58 -4.63 2.32
CA PHE A 71 -7.75 -3.97 2.93
C PHE A 71 -8.45 -4.80 4.01
N VAL A 72 -7.90 -5.95 4.42
CA VAL A 72 -8.39 -6.62 5.64
C VAL A 72 -8.12 -5.68 6.83
N PRO A 73 -9.13 -5.36 7.67
CA PRO A 73 -8.94 -4.43 8.79
C PRO A 73 -7.86 -4.91 9.77
N SER A 74 -6.68 -4.27 9.73
CA SER A 74 -5.57 -4.59 10.63
C SER A 74 -5.89 -4.27 12.08
N GLU A 75 -6.84 -3.36 12.33
CA GLU A 75 -7.34 -3.00 13.66
C GLU A 75 -7.81 -4.26 14.44
N ILE A 76 -8.52 -5.17 13.77
CA ILE A 76 -8.97 -6.43 14.41
C ILE A 76 -7.77 -7.32 14.75
N ILE A 77 -6.78 -7.40 13.85
CA ILE A 77 -5.61 -8.26 14.02
C ILE A 77 -4.71 -7.73 15.16
N PHE A 78 -4.50 -6.42 15.23
CA PHE A 78 -3.77 -5.77 16.32
C PHE A 78 -4.50 -5.86 17.66
N ALA A 79 -5.83 -5.67 17.69
CA ALA A 79 -6.65 -5.85 18.89
C ALA A 79 -6.52 -7.27 19.48
N MET A 80 -6.31 -8.27 18.62
CA MET A 80 -6.06 -9.66 19.05
C MET A 80 -4.61 -9.96 19.43
N LYS A 81 -3.71 -8.97 19.39
CA LYS A 81 -2.26 -9.15 19.59
C LYS A 81 -1.69 -10.21 18.64
N LEU A 82 -2.12 -10.16 17.39
CA LEU A 82 -1.67 -10.97 16.27
C LEU A 82 -0.90 -10.09 15.27
N TYR A 83 -0.19 -10.72 14.34
CA TYR A 83 0.64 -10.02 13.36
C TYR A 83 0.02 -10.13 11.97
N PRO A 84 -0.46 -9.03 11.36
CA PRO A 84 -0.87 -9.05 9.97
C PRO A 84 0.35 -9.31 9.08
N PHE A 85 0.12 -9.93 7.93
CA PHE A 85 1.12 -10.10 6.87
C PHE A 85 0.44 -9.91 5.52
N SER A 86 0.60 -8.72 4.91
CA SER A 86 0.00 -8.42 3.60
C SER A 86 0.80 -9.06 2.48
N LEU A 87 0.13 -9.87 1.66
CA LEU A 87 0.75 -10.56 0.54
C LEU A 87 1.23 -9.58 -0.56
N GLU A 88 0.50 -8.48 -0.76
CA GLU A 88 0.84 -7.43 -1.72
C GLU A 88 2.04 -6.59 -1.24
N ILE A 89 2.07 -6.20 0.03
CA ILE A 89 3.22 -5.48 0.61
C ILE A 89 4.47 -6.36 0.58
N ALA A 90 4.33 -7.66 0.90
CA ALA A 90 5.43 -8.60 0.83
C ALA A 90 5.95 -8.74 -0.62
N ALA A 91 5.06 -8.77 -1.62
CA ALA A 91 5.45 -8.76 -3.03
C ALA A 91 6.21 -7.48 -3.43
N ALA A 92 5.71 -6.31 -3.00
CA ALA A 92 6.37 -5.02 -3.21
C ALA A 92 7.81 -5.01 -2.63
N LEU A 93 7.94 -5.46 -1.38
CA LEU A 93 9.23 -5.54 -0.70
C LEU A 93 10.18 -6.52 -1.38
N CYS A 94 9.70 -7.69 -1.81
CA CYS A 94 10.51 -8.64 -2.58
C CYS A 94 11.03 -8.03 -3.88
N SER A 95 10.20 -7.27 -4.60
CA SER A 95 10.63 -6.55 -5.80
C SER A 95 11.68 -5.47 -5.48
N LYS A 96 11.50 -4.72 -4.39
CA LYS A 96 12.48 -3.73 -3.89
C LYS A 96 13.86 -4.34 -3.60
N PHE A 97 13.91 -5.58 -3.15
CA PHE A 97 15.15 -6.32 -2.93
C PHE A 97 15.65 -7.11 -4.15
N GLY A 98 15.10 -6.86 -5.34
CA GLY A 98 15.52 -7.50 -6.59
C GLY A 98 15.16 -8.98 -6.68
N GLN A 99 14.14 -9.43 -5.94
CA GLN A 99 13.67 -10.82 -5.93
C GLN A 99 12.33 -11.01 -6.67
N GLY A 100 11.82 -9.98 -7.34
CA GLY A 100 10.55 -10.03 -8.08
C GLY A 100 10.55 -11.08 -9.19
N SER A 101 11.58 -11.07 -10.06
CA SER A 101 11.71 -11.98 -11.19
C SER A 101 11.73 -13.47 -10.80
N GLY A 102 12.42 -13.80 -9.69
CA GLY A 102 12.45 -15.17 -9.16
C GLY A 102 11.07 -15.65 -8.69
N ALA A 103 10.31 -14.78 -8.02
CA ALA A 103 8.95 -15.10 -7.61
C ALA A 103 8.00 -15.24 -8.81
N LEU A 104 8.09 -14.35 -9.80
CA LEU A 104 7.29 -14.41 -11.02
C LEU A 104 7.54 -15.72 -11.79
N ALA A 105 8.80 -16.14 -11.93
CA ALA A 105 9.13 -17.42 -12.56
C ALA A 105 8.54 -18.63 -11.80
N GLU A 106 8.50 -18.59 -10.46
CA GLU A 106 7.85 -19.65 -9.68
C GLU A 106 6.31 -19.61 -9.80
N ALA A 107 5.71 -18.44 -10.00
CA ALA A 107 4.29 -18.32 -10.33
C ALA A 107 3.98 -18.95 -11.70
N ASP A 108 4.85 -18.74 -12.69
CA ASP A 108 4.71 -19.34 -14.03
C ASP A 108 4.82 -20.87 -13.98
N LEU A 109 5.75 -21.41 -13.20
CA LEU A 109 5.84 -22.85 -12.92
C LEU A 109 4.59 -23.39 -12.20
N GLY A 110 3.92 -22.54 -11.41
CA GLY A 110 2.62 -22.81 -10.81
C GLY A 110 1.43 -22.66 -11.76
N ALA A 111 1.68 -22.38 -13.04
CA ALA A 111 0.69 -22.13 -14.08
C ALA A 111 -0.25 -20.95 -13.77
N ILE A 112 0.23 -19.96 -13.01
CA ILE A 112 -0.50 -18.69 -12.85
C ILE A 112 -0.40 -17.91 -14.17
N PRO A 113 -1.52 -17.52 -14.80
CA PRO A 113 -1.49 -16.79 -16.07
C PRO A 113 -0.73 -15.45 -15.98
N THR A 114 -0.01 -15.10 -17.05
CA THR A 114 0.85 -13.91 -17.10
C THR A 114 0.09 -12.59 -17.19
N ASP A 115 -1.20 -12.64 -17.52
CA ASP A 115 -2.11 -11.49 -17.56
C ASP A 115 -2.73 -11.15 -16.20
N VAL A 116 -2.46 -11.95 -15.17
CA VAL A 116 -2.79 -11.62 -13.77
C VAL A 116 -1.83 -10.53 -13.27
N CYS A 117 -2.36 -9.59 -12.49
CA CYS A 117 -1.58 -8.54 -11.84
C CYS A 117 -0.32 -9.09 -11.17
N SER A 118 0.80 -8.43 -11.45
CA SER A 118 2.14 -8.84 -11.06
C SER A 118 2.35 -8.87 -9.54
N PHE A 119 1.63 -8.06 -8.75
CA PHE A 119 1.59 -8.18 -7.28
C PHE A 119 1.10 -9.56 -6.84
N HIS A 120 -0.01 -10.03 -7.43
CA HIS A 120 -0.59 -11.32 -7.09
C HIS A 120 0.27 -12.48 -7.60
N ARG A 121 0.86 -12.35 -8.80
CA ARG A 121 1.82 -13.36 -9.31
C ARG A 121 3.04 -13.47 -8.41
N THR A 122 3.69 -12.34 -8.10
CA THR A 122 4.83 -12.29 -7.18
C THR A 122 4.45 -12.85 -5.80
N ALA A 123 3.28 -12.50 -5.27
CA ALA A 123 2.81 -13.02 -4.00
C ALA A 123 2.64 -14.54 -4.00
N LEU A 124 2.01 -15.09 -5.03
CA LEU A 124 1.82 -16.54 -5.18
C LEU A 124 3.14 -17.26 -5.41
N GLY A 125 4.04 -16.71 -6.23
CA GLY A 125 5.39 -17.20 -6.44
C GLY A 125 6.17 -17.35 -5.13
N ASN A 126 6.19 -16.29 -4.32
CA ASN A 126 6.78 -16.30 -2.99
C ASN A 126 6.13 -17.34 -2.05
N ALA A 127 4.80 -17.47 -2.09
CA ALA A 127 4.09 -18.50 -1.34
C ALA A 127 4.49 -19.93 -1.79
N TYR A 128 4.59 -20.18 -3.10
CA TYR A 128 5.08 -21.46 -3.63
C TYR A 128 6.54 -21.74 -3.24
N MET A 129 7.37 -20.72 -3.17
CA MET A 129 8.75 -20.83 -2.69
C MET A 129 8.86 -21.06 -1.18
N GLY A 130 7.78 -20.84 -0.43
CA GLY A 130 7.76 -20.99 1.03
C GLY A 130 8.56 -19.90 1.76
N VAL A 131 8.73 -18.71 1.16
CA VAL A 131 9.53 -17.64 1.78
C VAL A 131 8.79 -16.86 2.86
N TYR A 132 7.46 -16.95 2.86
CA TYR A 132 6.59 -16.21 3.79
C TYR A 132 6.55 -16.81 5.19
N PRO A 133 6.26 -16.00 6.22
CA PRO A 133 6.12 -16.46 7.59
C PRO A 133 4.97 -17.47 7.71
N ARG A 134 5.06 -18.36 8.71
CA ARG A 134 4.04 -19.39 8.96
C ARG A 134 2.64 -18.75 9.13
N PRO A 135 1.65 -19.09 8.27
CA PRO A 135 0.29 -18.59 8.45
C PRO A 135 -0.43 -19.33 9.57
N LEU A 136 -1.15 -18.57 10.39
CA LEU A 136 -2.12 -19.05 11.37
C LEU A 136 -3.52 -19.12 10.76
N PHE A 137 -3.85 -18.13 9.92
CA PHE A 137 -5.12 -17.96 9.24
C PHE A 137 -4.90 -17.09 7.98
N LEU A 138 -5.83 -17.16 7.03
CA LEU A 138 -5.83 -16.32 5.83
C LEU A 138 -7.12 -15.50 5.75
N ALA A 139 -7.01 -14.21 5.51
CA ALA A 139 -8.16 -13.33 5.32
C ALA A 139 -7.99 -12.54 4.02
N GLY A 140 -9.08 -12.38 3.27
CA GLY A 140 -9.12 -11.51 2.10
C GLY A 140 -10.35 -10.64 2.10
N THR A 141 -10.31 -9.55 1.34
CA THR A 141 -11.48 -8.71 1.05
C THR A 141 -11.83 -8.76 -0.43
N SER A 142 -13.11 -8.62 -0.78
CA SER A 142 -13.51 -8.35 -2.18
C SER A 142 -13.24 -6.92 -2.61
N THR A 143 -12.87 -6.03 -1.68
CA THR A 143 -12.46 -4.65 -1.96
C THR A 143 -11.42 -4.61 -3.07
N ILE A 144 -11.66 -3.72 -4.05
CA ILE A 144 -10.75 -3.29 -5.12
C ILE A 144 -10.55 -4.27 -6.29
N CYS A 145 -10.35 -5.58 -6.07
CA CYS A 145 -10.11 -6.52 -7.16
C CYS A 145 -10.47 -7.98 -6.84
N ASP A 146 -10.88 -8.72 -7.86
CA ASP A 146 -11.14 -10.17 -7.74
C ASP A 146 -9.87 -11.00 -7.50
N SER A 147 -8.71 -10.48 -7.89
CA SER A 147 -7.43 -11.15 -7.69
C SER A 147 -7.12 -11.36 -6.21
N ASN A 148 -7.57 -10.46 -5.32
CA ASN A 148 -7.51 -10.63 -3.86
C ASN A 148 -8.13 -11.97 -3.42
N ILE A 149 -9.35 -12.24 -3.90
CA ILE A 149 -10.11 -13.45 -3.55
C ILE A 149 -9.36 -14.70 -4.00
N LYS A 150 -8.91 -14.72 -5.25
CA LYS A 150 -8.22 -15.87 -5.82
C LYS A 150 -6.85 -16.11 -5.20
N THR A 151 -6.07 -15.07 -4.92
CA THR A 151 -4.79 -15.19 -4.23
C THR A 151 -4.95 -15.87 -2.87
N ILE A 152 -5.93 -15.44 -2.06
CA ILE A 152 -6.18 -16.06 -0.76
C ILE A 152 -6.59 -17.53 -0.89
N LYS A 153 -7.46 -17.86 -1.86
CA LYS A 153 -7.89 -19.26 -2.08
C LYS A 153 -6.78 -20.17 -2.60
N ILE A 154 -5.89 -19.65 -3.44
CA ILE A 154 -4.70 -20.41 -3.88
C ILE A 154 -3.75 -20.60 -2.69
N CYS A 155 -3.52 -19.56 -1.88
CA CYS A 155 -2.70 -19.67 -0.67
C CYS A 155 -3.29 -20.66 0.36
N GLU A 156 -4.61 -20.77 0.47
CA GLU A 156 -5.28 -21.82 1.28
C GLU A 156 -4.88 -23.22 0.80
N SER A 157 -4.89 -23.48 -0.51
CA SER A 157 -4.42 -24.75 -1.09
C SER A 157 -2.93 -25.00 -0.89
N ILE A 158 -2.09 -23.95 -0.96
CA ILE A 158 -0.64 -24.06 -0.74
C ILE A 158 -0.32 -24.40 0.71
N THR A 159 -1.02 -23.77 1.65
CA THR A 159 -0.67 -23.77 3.08
C THR A 159 -1.46 -24.80 3.89
N GLY A 160 -2.60 -25.27 3.37
CA GLY A 160 -3.57 -26.11 4.09
C GLY A 160 -4.26 -25.38 5.26
N LYS A 161 -4.15 -24.05 5.32
CA LYS A 161 -4.75 -23.23 6.38
C LYS A 161 -6.08 -22.65 5.91
N GLN A 162 -7.02 -22.58 6.85
CA GLN A 162 -8.35 -22.05 6.58
C GLN A 162 -8.29 -20.58 6.19
N SER A 163 -9.18 -20.20 5.27
CA SER A 163 -9.36 -18.80 4.88
C SER A 163 -10.79 -18.29 5.08
N MET A 164 -10.93 -16.97 5.19
CA MET A 164 -12.21 -16.27 5.04
C MET A 164 -12.08 -15.09 4.08
N ILE A 165 -13.06 -14.96 3.19
CA ILE A 165 -13.21 -13.77 2.35
C ILE A 165 -14.30 -12.91 2.99
N VAL A 166 -13.98 -11.65 3.25
CA VAL A 166 -14.91 -10.62 3.67
C VAL A 166 -15.43 -9.93 2.42
N ASP A 167 -16.72 -10.15 2.14
CA ASP A 167 -17.36 -9.54 0.98
C ASP A 167 -17.82 -8.11 1.31
N VAL A 168 -17.25 -7.11 0.67
CA VAL A 168 -17.53 -5.69 0.91
C VAL A 168 -18.56 -5.19 -0.09
N PRO A 169 -19.78 -4.81 0.37
CA PRO A 169 -20.80 -4.26 -0.51
C PRO A 169 -20.35 -2.95 -1.16
N HIS A 170 -20.90 -2.65 -2.33
CA HIS A 170 -20.59 -1.42 -3.06
C HIS A 170 -21.40 -0.20 -2.56
N GLU A 171 -22.56 -0.43 -1.96
CA GLU A 171 -23.50 0.64 -1.58
C GLU A 171 -23.50 0.89 -0.07
N MET A 172 -23.46 2.17 0.31
CA MET A 172 -23.60 2.63 1.69
C MET A 172 -25.08 2.69 2.08
N ASN A 173 -25.59 1.62 2.65
CA ASN A 173 -26.94 1.56 3.25
C ASN A 173 -26.93 0.65 4.50
N ASP A 174 -27.98 0.74 5.33
CA ASP A 174 -28.04 0.03 6.62
C ASP A 174 -27.96 -1.49 6.47
N HIS A 175 -28.49 -2.05 5.37
CA HIS A 175 -28.39 -3.47 5.08
C HIS A 175 -26.94 -3.88 4.80
N SER A 176 -26.25 -3.17 3.90
CA SER A 176 -24.83 -3.39 3.58
C SER A 176 -23.95 -3.26 4.82
N VAL A 177 -24.16 -2.23 5.63
CA VAL A 177 -23.40 -2.00 6.86
C VAL A 177 -23.63 -3.14 7.85
N LYS A 178 -24.88 -3.56 8.08
CA LYS A 178 -25.21 -4.68 8.98
C LYS A 178 -24.62 -6.01 8.47
N PHE A 179 -24.71 -6.26 7.17
CA PHE A 179 -24.15 -7.45 6.53
C PHE A 179 -22.64 -7.54 6.75
N LEU A 180 -21.91 -6.47 6.44
CA LEU A 180 -20.46 -6.44 6.59
C LEU A 180 -20.04 -6.46 8.07
N THR A 181 -20.77 -5.78 8.96
CA THR A 181 -20.56 -5.84 10.42
C THR A 181 -20.59 -7.28 10.91
N ASN A 182 -21.60 -8.07 10.51
CA ASN A 182 -21.71 -9.47 10.88
C ASN A 182 -20.56 -10.33 10.32
N GLN A 183 -20.07 -10.03 9.11
CA GLN A 183 -18.89 -10.69 8.56
C GLN A 183 -17.62 -10.39 9.36
N LEU A 184 -17.40 -9.15 9.80
CA LEU A 184 -16.22 -8.78 10.60
C LEU A 184 -16.25 -9.42 12.00
N ILE A 185 -17.44 -9.54 12.61
CA ILE A 185 -17.63 -10.31 13.85
C ILE A 185 -17.28 -11.78 13.62
N ARG A 186 -17.76 -12.37 12.52
CA ARG A 186 -17.46 -13.77 12.16
C ARG A 186 -15.97 -13.98 11.87
N LEU A 187 -15.32 -13.03 11.20
CA LEU A 187 -13.88 -13.04 10.96
C LEU A 187 -13.11 -13.10 12.29
N THR A 188 -13.48 -12.25 13.25
CA THR A 188 -12.88 -12.25 14.59
C THR A 188 -13.06 -13.60 15.25
N LYS A 189 -14.29 -14.13 15.33
CA LYS A 189 -14.58 -15.44 15.93
C LYS A 189 -13.76 -16.55 15.29
N ARG A 190 -13.59 -16.53 13.96
CA ARG A 190 -12.79 -17.53 13.27
C ARG A 190 -11.32 -17.42 13.62
N MET A 191 -10.77 -16.20 13.71
CA MET A 191 -9.40 -15.99 14.19
C MET A 191 -9.22 -16.47 15.63
N GLU A 192 -10.21 -16.27 16.50
CA GLU A 192 -10.15 -16.78 17.88
C GLU A 192 -10.10 -18.31 17.92
N GLU A 193 -10.93 -18.99 17.13
CA GLU A 193 -10.98 -20.45 17.04
C GLU A 193 -9.67 -21.05 16.56
N VAL A 194 -9.08 -20.50 15.49
CA VAL A 194 -7.86 -21.06 14.88
C VAL A 194 -6.59 -20.72 15.65
N THR A 195 -6.56 -19.60 16.36
CA THR A 195 -5.39 -19.17 17.13
C THR A 195 -5.46 -19.58 18.60
N GLY A 196 -6.66 -19.92 19.11
CA GLY A 196 -6.91 -20.13 20.53
C GLY A 196 -6.82 -18.85 21.37
N LYS A 197 -6.66 -17.67 20.75
CA LYS A 197 -6.58 -16.38 21.44
C LYS A 197 -7.91 -15.66 21.35
N LYS A 198 -8.53 -15.40 22.50
CA LYS A 198 -9.73 -14.56 22.59
C LYS A 198 -9.35 -13.09 22.57
N MET A 199 -10.15 -12.28 21.87
CA MET A 199 -9.97 -10.84 21.89
C MET A 199 -10.38 -10.30 23.27
N GLU A 200 -9.52 -9.48 23.87
CA GLU A 200 -9.78 -8.88 25.17
C GLU A 200 -10.96 -7.89 25.09
N LYS A 201 -11.70 -7.78 26.20
CA LYS A 201 -12.79 -6.81 26.33
C LYS A 201 -12.20 -5.41 26.18
N HIS A 202 -12.74 -4.62 25.26
CA HIS A 202 -12.28 -3.26 24.87
C HIS A 202 -11.07 -3.17 23.93
N ALA A 203 -10.33 -4.25 23.66
CA ALA A 203 -9.14 -4.17 22.79
C ALA A 203 -9.43 -3.66 21.36
N LEU A 204 -10.61 -3.96 20.81
CA LEU A 204 -10.97 -3.43 19.50
C LEU A 204 -11.31 -1.93 19.56
N ALA A 205 -11.94 -1.46 20.64
CA ALA A 205 -12.20 -0.03 20.82
C ALA A 205 -10.88 0.76 20.95
N GLU A 206 -9.90 0.20 21.67
CA GLU A 206 -8.54 0.78 21.77
C GLU A 206 -7.85 0.84 20.41
N ALA A 207 -7.92 -0.23 19.60
CA ALA A 207 -7.38 -0.23 18.24
C ALA A 207 -8.09 0.78 17.33
N ILE A 208 -9.40 0.97 17.49
CA ILE A 208 -10.15 2.02 16.79
C ILE A 208 -9.65 3.41 17.19
N GLU A 209 -9.36 3.64 18.46
CA GLU A 209 -8.87 4.94 18.91
C GLU A 209 -7.45 5.24 18.42
N LEU A 210 -6.59 4.23 18.33
CA LEU A 210 -5.30 4.34 17.63
C LEU A 210 -5.49 4.62 16.14
N SER A 211 -6.48 3.99 15.49
CA SER A 211 -6.82 4.30 14.09
C SER A 211 -7.30 5.74 13.93
N ASN A 212 -8.07 6.28 14.88
CA ASN A 212 -8.55 7.66 14.85
C ASN A 212 -7.40 8.65 15.02
N GLN A 213 -6.49 8.41 15.97
CA GLN A 213 -5.27 9.23 16.16
C GLN A 213 -4.40 9.25 14.89
N ALA A 214 -4.17 8.08 14.28
CA ALA A 214 -3.43 8.00 13.02
C ALA A 214 -4.16 8.75 11.90
N ARG A 215 -5.48 8.57 11.77
CA ARG A 215 -6.32 9.27 10.78
C ARG A 215 -6.24 10.79 10.94
N GLU A 216 -6.32 11.31 12.16
CA GLU A 216 -6.18 12.75 12.43
C GLU A 216 -4.82 13.28 11.95
N LYS A 217 -3.73 12.54 12.23
CA LYS A 217 -2.39 12.88 11.73
C LYS A 217 -2.23 12.75 10.21
N MET A 218 -2.91 11.79 9.58
CA MET A 218 -2.94 11.68 8.11
C MET A 218 -3.61 12.91 7.47
N ILE A 219 -4.74 13.36 8.03
CA ILE A 219 -5.43 14.56 7.55
C ILE A 219 -4.56 15.80 7.76
N GLU A 220 -3.95 15.92 8.94
CA GLU A 220 -3.01 17.01 9.26
C GLU A 220 -1.82 17.03 8.29
N LEU A 221 -1.21 15.87 8.03
CA LEU A 221 -0.13 15.72 7.05
C LEU A 221 -0.57 16.19 5.66
N ASN A 222 -1.74 15.73 5.20
CA ASN A 222 -2.28 16.08 3.89
C ASN A 222 -2.48 17.60 3.76
N HIS A 223 -2.89 18.28 4.83
CA HIS A 223 -2.98 19.74 4.86
C HIS A 223 -1.60 20.41 4.89
N VAL A 224 -0.70 19.99 5.77
CA VAL A 224 0.66 20.56 5.90
C VAL A 224 1.43 20.47 4.58
N ARG A 225 1.31 19.36 3.85
CA ARG A 225 2.01 19.16 2.58
C ARG A 225 1.44 19.97 1.40
N GLN A 226 0.33 20.70 1.59
CA GLN A 226 -0.13 21.69 0.61
C GLN A 226 0.80 22.91 0.55
N ASP A 227 1.57 23.16 1.61
CA ASP A 227 2.56 24.24 1.62
C ASP A 227 3.59 24.00 0.49
N PRO A 228 3.83 25.00 -0.39
CA PRO A 228 4.77 24.85 -1.50
C PRO A 228 6.20 24.53 -1.03
N LEU A 229 6.57 24.96 0.18
CA LEU A 229 7.87 24.67 0.78
C LEU A 229 7.95 23.26 1.39
N SER A 230 6.88 22.45 1.32
CA SER A 230 6.92 21.08 1.82
C SER A 230 8.05 20.28 1.14
N PRO A 231 8.89 19.58 1.92
CA PRO A 231 9.98 18.75 1.40
C PRO A 231 9.50 17.39 0.89
N LEU A 232 8.25 17.00 1.16
CA LEU A 232 7.74 15.67 0.85
C LEU A 232 7.53 15.52 -0.65
N ALA A 233 8.36 14.71 -1.30
CA ALA A 233 8.19 14.31 -2.69
C ALA A 233 7.04 13.29 -2.81
N GLY A 234 6.24 13.40 -3.87
CA GLY A 234 5.15 12.45 -4.10
C GLY A 234 5.62 11.01 -4.30
N GLY A 235 6.84 10.81 -4.81
CA GLY A 235 7.46 9.48 -4.87
C GLY A 235 7.56 8.81 -3.50
N ASP A 236 7.87 9.56 -2.44
CA ASP A 236 7.99 9.04 -1.08
C ASP A 236 6.63 8.74 -0.46
N GLY A 237 5.64 9.61 -0.69
CA GLY A 237 4.28 9.42 -0.19
C GLY A 237 3.59 8.17 -0.73
N LEU A 238 4.04 7.60 -1.86
CA LEU A 238 3.55 6.31 -2.36
C LEU A 238 3.91 5.11 -1.46
N GLY A 239 4.82 5.28 -0.49
CA GLY A 239 5.12 4.29 0.54
C GLY A 239 4.08 4.21 1.67
N PHE A 240 3.17 5.18 1.75
CA PHE A 240 2.26 5.34 2.89
C PHE A 240 1.13 4.30 2.95
N MET A 241 0.95 3.44 1.94
CA MET A 241 0.04 2.28 2.05
C MET A 241 0.39 1.37 3.23
N VAL A 242 1.68 1.29 3.58
CA VAL A 242 2.14 0.50 4.73
C VAL A 242 1.57 1.07 6.05
N PRO A 243 1.83 2.34 6.44
CA PRO A 243 1.30 2.89 7.68
C PRO A 243 -0.23 3.12 7.65
N SER A 244 -0.80 3.52 6.51
CA SER A 244 -2.24 3.87 6.42
C SER A 244 -3.20 2.68 6.43
N HIS A 245 -2.77 1.51 5.95
CA HIS A 245 -3.65 0.34 5.82
C HIS A 245 -3.10 -0.89 6.53
N TYR A 246 -1.80 -1.17 6.44
CA TYR A 246 -1.23 -2.38 7.03
C TYR A 246 -0.90 -2.26 8.52
N GLN A 247 -0.60 -1.04 8.99
CA GLN A 247 -0.26 -0.76 10.39
C GLN A 247 -1.36 0.00 11.13
N ILE A 248 -2.49 0.28 10.50
CA ILE A 248 -3.55 1.08 11.13
C ILE A 248 -4.22 0.32 12.28
N GLY A 249 -4.61 1.05 13.32
CA GLY A 249 -5.04 0.48 14.60
C GLY A 249 -3.90 0.02 15.50
N SER A 250 -2.69 0.52 15.27
CA SER A 250 -1.53 0.29 16.12
C SER A 250 -0.75 1.58 16.37
N GLU A 251 0.08 1.59 17.42
CA GLU A 251 1.00 2.69 17.70
C GLU A 251 2.00 2.93 16.56
N TYR A 252 2.30 1.92 15.73
CA TYR A 252 3.21 2.08 14.59
C TYR A 252 2.75 3.18 13.63
N ALA A 253 1.46 3.20 13.29
CA ALA A 253 0.90 4.21 12.40
C ALA A 253 0.87 5.59 13.07
N VAL A 254 0.44 5.66 14.35
CA VAL A 254 0.37 6.92 15.11
C VAL A 254 1.76 7.56 15.23
N ASN A 255 2.77 6.77 15.62
CA ASN A 255 4.14 7.25 15.81
C ASN A 255 4.76 7.73 14.50
N PHE A 256 4.55 7.00 13.40
CA PHE A 256 5.07 7.41 12.10
C PHE A 256 4.45 8.73 11.62
N TYR A 257 3.12 8.82 11.59
CA TYR A 257 2.45 10.03 11.10
C TYR A 257 2.68 11.24 12.01
N THR A 258 2.76 11.05 13.32
CA THR A 258 3.11 12.13 14.25
C THR A 258 4.51 12.66 13.97
N ALA A 259 5.52 11.77 13.91
CA ALA A 259 6.89 12.16 13.62
C ALA A 259 7.03 12.88 12.27
N LEU A 260 6.34 12.37 11.23
CA LEU A 260 6.38 12.96 9.90
C LEU A 260 5.73 14.35 9.85
N VAL A 261 4.57 14.54 10.51
CA VAL A 261 3.92 15.86 10.57
C VAL A 261 4.81 16.88 11.28
N ASP A 262 5.36 16.51 12.43
CA ASP A 262 6.19 17.41 13.23
C ASP A 262 7.45 17.82 12.47
N GLU A 263 8.13 16.84 11.85
CA GLU A 263 9.33 17.06 11.03
C GLU A 263 9.04 17.96 9.81
N LEU A 264 7.95 17.71 9.07
CA LEU A 264 7.58 18.55 7.92
C LEU A 264 7.33 19.99 8.32
N LYS A 265 6.63 20.23 9.43
CA LYS A 265 6.38 21.58 9.94
C LYS A 265 7.69 22.29 10.30
N GLU A 266 8.62 21.59 10.93
CA GLU A 266 9.94 22.14 11.28
C GLU A 266 10.76 22.50 10.03
N ILE A 267 10.80 21.61 9.04
CA ILE A 267 11.50 21.87 7.77
C ILE A 267 10.88 23.08 7.06
N ILE A 268 9.55 23.13 6.91
CA ILE A 268 8.85 24.24 6.28
C ILE A 268 9.15 25.57 6.99
N ALA A 269 9.09 25.58 8.33
CA ALA A 269 9.38 26.78 9.12
C ALA A 269 10.83 27.24 8.93
N THR A 270 11.79 26.30 8.86
CA THR A 270 13.21 26.58 8.64
C THR A 270 13.45 27.14 7.24
N ARG A 271 12.91 26.51 6.19
CA ARG A 271 12.98 27.00 4.80
C ARG A 271 12.47 28.43 4.69
N ARG A 272 11.31 28.70 5.30
CA ARG A 272 10.72 30.05 5.35
C ARG A 272 11.61 31.05 6.07
N LYS A 273 12.23 30.68 7.20
CA LYS A 273 13.17 31.53 7.94
C LYS A 273 14.43 31.84 7.12
N ASN A 274 14.86 30.90 6.28
CA ASN A 274 16.00 31.07 5.37
C ASN A 274 15.67 31.91 4.13
N GLY A 275 14.41 32.35 3.96
CA GLY A 275 13.97 33.17 2.85
C GLY A 275 13.62 32.37 1.59
N GLU A 276 13.44 31.04 1.68
CA GLU A 276 12.93 30.24 0.57
C GLU A 276 11.48 30.62 0.27
N VAL A 277 11.16 30.75 -1.02
CA VAL A 277 9.83 31.12 -1.51
C VAL A 277 9.34 30.08 -2.51
N ALA A 278 8.03 29.99 -2.67
CA ALA A 278 7.41 29.12 -3.67
C ALA A 278 7.87 29.52 -5.07
N ASP A 279 8.16 28.53 -5.91
CA ASP A 279 8.37 28.78 -7.33
C ASP A 279 7.02 28.77 -8.06
N GLU A 280 6.57 29.94 -8.51
CA GLU A 280 5.29 30.09 -9.22
C GLU A 280 5.27 29.34 -10.56
N LYS A 281 6.44 29.02 -11.12
CA LYS A 281 6.58 28.28 -12.38
C LYS A 281 6.61 26.76 -12.20
N GLU A 282 6.60 26.26 -10.97
CA GLU A 282 6.60 24.82 -10.67
C GLU A 282 5.32 24.17 -11.21
N ILE A 283 5.45 23.16 -12.07
CA ILE A 283 4.33 22.37 -12.58
C ILE A 283 3.91 21.35 -11.53
N ARG A 284 2.66 21.44 -11.09
CA ARG A 284 2.11 20.65 -9.99
C ARG A 284 1.37 19.44 -10.52
N LEU A 285 1.80 18.25 -10.11
CA LEU A 285 1.32 16.99 -10.64
C LEU A 285 0.56 16.18 -9.57
N LEU A 286 -0.56 15.56 -9.97
CA LEU A 286 -1.23 14.52 -9.18
C LEU A 286 -0.85 13.14 -9.72
N TRP A 287 -0.45 12.24 -8.83
CA TRP A 287 -0.16 10.86 -9.18
C TRP A 287 -1.34 9.92 -8.89
N LEU A 288 -1.70 9.09 -9.85
CA LEU A 288 -2.70 8.03 -9.70
C LEU A 288 -2.04 6.64 -9.70
N GLU A 289 -2.60 5.74 -8.90
CA GLU A 289 -2.14 4.37 -8.60
C GLU A 289 -0.82 4.30 -7.83
N LEU A 290 -0.09 3.19 -8.01
CA LEU A 290 1.12 2.83 -7.28
C LEU A 290 2.38 3.15 -8.11
N LYS A 291 3.55 3.07 -7.48
CA LYS A 291 4.86 3.22 -8.16
C LYS A 291 5.54 1.90 -8.46
N PRO A 292 6.53 1.87 -9.38
CA PRO A 292 7.55 0.84 -9.38
C PRO A 292 8.22 0.70 -8.01
N TYR A 293 8.25 -0.52 -7.48
CA TYR A 293 8.91 -0.87 -6.22
C TYR A 293 10.30 -1.47 -6.43
N PHE A 294 10.64 -1.88 -7.66
CA PHE A 294 12.04 -2.15 -8.07
C PHE A 294 12.79 -0.83 -8.32
N LYS A 295 14.09 -0.93 -8.65
CA LYS A 295 14.91 0.24 -8.99
C LYS A 295 14.49 0.79 -10.36
N ALA A 296 13.59 1.78 -10.35
CA ALA A 296 13.14 2.52 -11.52
C ALA A 296 13.57 3.99 -11.45
N ASP A 297 13.71 4.62 -12.60
CA ASP A 297 14.11 6.03 -12.77
C ASP A 297 12.92 6.96 -13.08
N VAL A 298 11.67 6.49 -12.90
CA VAL A 298 10.46 7.24 -13.32
C VAL A 298 10.35 8.63 -12.66
N PHE A 299 10.66 8.74 -11.37
CA PHE A 299 10.62 10.03 -10.67
C PHE A 299 11.75 10.95 -11.13
N ASP A 300 12.97 10.40 -11.28
CA ASP A 300 14.09 11.13 -11.88
C ASP A 300 13.73 11.65 -13.28
N LYS A 301 13.00 10.88 -14.10
CA LYS A 301 12.55 11.35 -15.42
C LYS A 301 11.54 12.49 -15.35
N ILE A 302 10.63 12.46 -14.37
CA ILE A 302 9.64 13.52 -14.16
C ILE A 302 10.33 14.80 -13.69
N GLU A 303 11.25 14.69 -12.73
CA GLU A 303 12.03 15.82 -12.23
C GLU A 303 12.97 16.40 -13.31
N ASN A 304 13.57 15.56 -14.16
CA ASN A 304 14.44 16.03 -15.25
C ASN A 304 13.67 16.60 -16.45
N ALA A 305 12.39 16.29 -16.62
CA ALA A 305 11.57 16.80 -17.71
C ALA A 305 11.26 18.31 -17.58
N GLY A 306 11.42 18.88 -16.39
CA GLY A 306 11.21 20.30 -16.13
C GLY A 306 11.02 20.58 -14.65
N ASN A 307 10.72 21.83 -14.31
CA ASN A 307 10.41 22.21 -12.94
C ASN A 307 9.06 21.63 -12.51
N THR A 308 9.06 20.41 -12.00
CA THR A 308 7.84 19.67 -11.64
C THR A 308 7.86 19.22 -10.19
N LYS A 309 6.66 19.08 -9.60
CA LYS A 309 6.46 18.48 -8.28
C LYS A 309 5.22 17.63 -8.27
N ILE A 310 5.36 16.37 -7.88
CA ILE A 310 4.19 15.55 -7.52
C ILE A 310 3.72 16.01 -6.14
N VAL A 311 2.63 16.77 -6.13
CA VAL A 311 2.14 17.45 -4.91
C VAL A 311 1.27 16.53 -4.05
N PHE A 312 0.63 15.55 -4.68
CA PHE A 312 -0.19 14.55 -3.99
C PHE A 312 -0.34 13.27 -4.81
N GLU A 313 -0.76 12.20 -4.14
CA GLU A 313 -0.99 10.88 -4.72
C GLU A 313 -2.33 10.34 -4.23
N GLU A 314 -3.20 9.88 -5.13
CA GLU A 314 -4.59 9.56 -4.80
C GLU A 314 -4.75 8.58 -3.63
N ILE A 315 -3.78 7.67 -3.48
CA ILE A 315 -3.78 6.63 -2.45
C ILE A 315 -3.67 7.17 -1.02
N ASN A 316 -3.22 8.41 -0.86
CA ASN A 316 -3.08 9.10 0.43
C ASN A 316 -4.34 9.86 0.85
N HIS A 317 -5.39 9.85 0.02
CA HIS A 317 -6.67 10.44 0.37
C HIS A 317 -7.35 9.65 1.50
N VAL A 318 -7.66 10.35 2.60
CA VAL A 318 -8.41 9.79 3.74
C VAL A 318 -9.91 9.87 3.43
N TYR A 319 -10.51 8.72 3.11
CA TYR A 319 -11.88 8.64 2.59
C TYR A 319 -12.96 8.28 3.62
N TRP A 320 -12.58 7.96 4.87
CA TRP A 320 -13.52 7.53 5.90
C TRP A 320 -13.65 8.57 7.01
N ASP A 321 -14.81 8.61 7.67
CA ASP A 321 -15.09 9.47 8.82
C ASP A 321 -14.40 8.98 10.11
N LYS A 322 -14.45 9.79 11.18
CA LYS A 322 -14.00 9.35 12.50
C LYS A 322 -14.78 8.09 12.90
N LEU A 323 -14.06 7.07 13.35
CA LEU A 323 -14.63 5.79 13.73
C LEU A 323 -15.18 5.87 15.15
N ASP A 324 -16.36 5.29 15.39
CA ASP A 324 -16.98 5.19 16.72
C ASP A 324 -16.40 3.97 17.48
N PRO A 325 -15.67 4.17 18.60
CA PRO A 325 -15.12 3.08 19.42
C PRO A 325 -16.17 2.26 20.16
N ASP A 326 -17.38 2.80 20.37
CA ASP A 326 -18.49 2.09 21.02
C ASP A 326 -19.18 1.12 20.05
N LYS A 327 -19.01 1.35 18.73
CA LYS A 327 -19.52 0.50 17.64
C LYS A 327 -18.41 0.07 16.68
N PRO A 328 -17.34 -0.58 17.17
CA PRO A 328 -16.11 -0.71 16.41
C PRO A 328 -16.28 -1.51 15.10
N TYR A 329 -17.07 -2.59 15.11
CA TYR A 329 -17.34 -3.38 13.90
C TYR A 329 -18.18 -2.63 12.87
N GLU A 330 -19.17 -1.85 13.31
CA GLU A 330 -20.00 -1.03 12.42
C GLU A 330 -19.15 0.07 11.79
N SER A 331 -18.30 0.72 12.58
CA SER A 331 -17.35 1.73 12.12
C SER A 331 -16.39 1.19 11.06
N LEU A 332 -15.81 0.00 11.28
CA LEU A 332 -14.95 -0.65 10.29
C LEU A 332 -15.72 -1.04 9.02
N ALA A 333 -16.96 -1.50 9.14
CA ALA A 333 -17.80 -1.80 7.99
C ALA A 333 -18.05 -0.55 7.14
N ARG A 334 -18.41 0.58 7.77
CA ARG A 334 -18.58 1.87 7.09
C ARG A 334 -17.29 2.33 6.43
N LYS A 335 -16.15 2.24 7.12
CA LYS A 335 -14.82 2.53 6.56
C LYS A 335 -14.58 1.73 5.28
N LEU A 336 -14.73 0.41 5.30
CA LEU A 336 -14.49 -0.43 4.12
C LEU A 336 -15.40 -0.10 2.93
N ILE A 337 -16.69 0.12 3.17
CA ILE A 337 -17.66 0.45 2.11
C ILE A 337 -17.35 1.82 1.49
N SER A 338 -16.90 2.78 2.30
CA SER A 338 -16.61 4.16 1.88
C SER A 338 -15.36 4.33 0.99
N ASN A 339 -14.59 3.27 0.74
CA ASN A 339 -13.42 3.35 -0.13
C ASN A 339 -13.85 3.79 -1.53
N HIS A 340 -13.31 4.92 -2.03
CA HIS A 340 -13.68 5.49 -3.32
C HIS A 340 -13.30 4.60 -4.53
N ASN A 341 -12.46 3.59 -4.33
CA ASN A 341 -12.16 2.56 -5.33
C ASN A 341 -13.17 1.40 -5.32
N ASN A 342 -14.17 1.45 -4.44
CA ASN A 342 -15.26 0.51 -4.35
C ASN A 342 -16.53 1.09 -5.03
N GLY A 343 -17.30 0.23 -5.69
CA GLY A 343 -18.51 0.64 -6.40
C GLY A 343 -18.25 1.35 -7.74
N PRO A 344 -19.13 2.27 -8.17
CA PRO A 344 -19.05 2.94 -9.46
C PRO A 344 -17.77 3.78 -9.64
N LEU A 345 -17.31 3.90 -10.89
CA LEU A 345 -16.13 4.70 -11.25
C LEU A 345 -16.25 6.18 -10.83
N ASP A 346 -17.48 6.70 -10.78
CA ASP A 346 -17.77 8.08 -10.37
C ASP A 346 -17.24 8.41 -8.97
N ASN A 347 -17.21 7.42 -8.07
CA ASN A 347 -16.66 7.60 -6.72
C ASN A 347 -15.18 8.03 -6.79
N ARG A 348 -14.36 7.28 -7.53
CA ARG A 348 -12.94 7.58 -7.75
C ARG A 348 -12.75 8.88 -8.52
N LEU A 349 -13.54 9.10 -9.58
CA LEU A 349 -13.49 10.33 -10.38
C LEU A 349 -13.72 11.59 -9.54
N ASN A 350 -14.72 11.57 -8.65
CA ASN A 350 -15.03 12.70 -7.78
C ASN A 350 -13.89 13.00 -6.80
N VAL A 351 -13.24 11.96 -6.26
CA VAL A 351 -12.04 12.13 -5.42
C VAL A 351 -10.89 12.74 -6.22
N ILE A 352 -10.60 12.23 -7.42
CA ILE A 352 -9.52 12.78 -8.26
C ILE A 352 -9.78 14.26 -8.59
N LYS A 353 -11.02 14.62 -8.96
CA LYS A 353 -11.41 16.02 -9.22
C LYS A 353 -11.24 16.91 -7.98
N THR A 354 -11.56 16.40 -6.80
CA THR A 354 -11.39 17.12 -5.53
C THR A 354 -9.91 17.35 -5.24
N LEU A 355 -9.09 16.30 -5.33
CA LEU A 355 -7.64 16.40 -5.14
C LEU A 355 -6.97 17.34 -6.14
N ALA A 356 -7.39 17.31 -7.41
CA ALA A 356 -6.85 18.19 -8.44
C ALA A 356 -7.11 19.67 -8.12
N LYS A 357 -8.28 19.99 -7.54
CA LYS A 357 -8.62 21.34 -7.07
C LYS A 357 -7.86 21.71 -5.80
N ASP A 358 -7.93 20.86 -4.77
CA ASP A 358 -7.35 21.14 -3.44
C ASP A 358 -5.83 21.33 -3.47
N TYR A 359 -5.15 20.69 -4.42
CA TYR A 359 -3.70 20.77 -4.57
C TYR A 359 -3.24 21.69 -5.70
N ASN A 360 -4.16 22.40 -6.37
CA ASN A 360 -3.89 23.28 -7.51
C ASN A 360 -3.03 22.58 -8.59
N VAL A 361 -3.53 21.47 -9.09
CA VAL A 361 -2.79 20.57 -10.00
C VAL A 361 -2.86 21.09 -11.44
N ASP A 362 -1.72 21.13 -12.11
CA ASP A 362 -1.58 21.52 -13.52
C ASP A 362 -1.80 20.31 -14.46
N GLY A 363 -1.41 19.10 -14.02
CA GLY A 363 -1.56 17.88 -14.81
C GLY A 363 -1.55 16.61 -13.96
N ILE A 364 -2.06 15.52 -14.53
CA ILE A 364 -2.26 14.26 -13.82
C ILE A 364 -1.45 13.16 -14.51
N ILE A 365 -0.71 12.37 -13.74
CA ILE A 365 0.01 11.18 -14.23
C ILE A 365 -0.65 9.95 -13.62
N ALA A 366 -1.11 9.03 -14.47
CA ALA A 366 -1.57 7.71 -14.06
C ALA A 366 -0.53 6.66 -14.42
N TYR A 367 -0.10 5.84 -13.45
CA TYR A 367 0.83 4.74 -13.72
C TYR A 367 0.08 3.41 -13.84
N SER A 368 -0.07 2.93 -15.07
CA SER A 368 -0.84 1.73 -15.40
C SER A 368 0.02 0.48 -15.29
N THR A 369 -0.05 -0.16 -14.12
CA THR A 369 0.59 -1.46 -13.88
C THR A 369 -0.07 -2.59 -14.68
N TRP A 370 0.77 -3.43 -15.26
CA TRP A 370 0.32 -4.61 -15.97
C TRP A 370 -0.52 -5.57 -15.12
N GLY A 371 -1.60 -6.06 -15.73
CA GLY A 371 -2.58 -6.93 -15.10
C GLY A 371 -3.50 -6.23 -14.09
N CYS A 372 -3.34 -4.94 -13.79
CA CYS A 372 -4.29 -4.17 -12.98
C CYS A 372 -5.54 -3.81 -13.79
N ARG A 373 -6.43 -4.79 -14.01
CA ARG A 373 -7.61 -4.63 -14.89
C ARG A 373 -8.55 -3.50 -14.43
N ARG A 374 -8.74 -3.34 -13.11
CA ARG A 374 -9.60 -2.30 -12.53
C ARG A 374 -9.08 -0.89 -12.88
N ASN A 375 -7.78 -0.66 -12.76
CA ASN A 375 -7.22 0.63 -13.15
C ASN A 375 -7.19 0.81 -14.66
N ASN A 376 -6.57 -0.11 -15.37
CA ASN A 376 -6.22 0.10 -16.77
C ASN A 376 -7.47 0.23 -17.65
N ALA A 377 -8.57 -0.45 -17.28
CA ALA A 377 -9.86 -0.29 -17.95
C ALA A 377 -10.53 1.07 -17.67
N ALA A 378 -10.25 1.70 -16.53
CA ALA A 378 -10.84 2.97 -16.12
C ALA A 378 -10.10 4.20 -16.68
N VAL A 379 -8.79 4.11 -16.90
CA VAL A 379 -7.94 5.25 -17.32
C VAL A 379 -8.47 6.01 -18.54
N PRO A 380 -8.96 5.38 -19.63
CA PRO A 380 -9.50 6.12 -20.77
C PRO A 380 -10.70 7.01 -20.41
N THR A 381 -11.63 6.49 -19.59
CA THR A 381 -12.78 7.25 -19.09
C THR A 381 -12.33 8.35 -18.14
N ILE A 382 -11.42 8.04 -17.21
CA ILE A 382 -10.86 9.02 -16.28
C ILE A 382 -10.22 10.19 -17.04
N LYS A 383 -9.41 9.89 -18.05
CA LYS A 383 -8.77 10.89 -18.91
C LYS A 383 -9.80 11.78 -19.62
N ALA A 384 -10.85 11.18 -20.18
CA ALA A 384 -11.89 11.91 -20.89
C ALA A 384 -12.67 12.86 -19.97
N GLU A 385 -13.04 12.40 -18.77
CA GLU A 385 -13.79 13.23 -17.81
C GLU A 385 -12.93 14.35 -17.20
N LEU A 386 -11.66 14.10 -16.92
CA LEU A 386 -10.75 15.12 -16.38
C LEU A 386 -10.39 16.19 -17.42
N ALA A 387 -10.28 15.80 -18.69
CA ALA A 387 -10.05 16.75 -19.78
C ALA A 387 -11.17 17.79 -19.92
N LYS A 388 -12.43 17.41 -19.65
CA LYS A 388 -13.58 18.34 -19.64
C LYS A 388 -13.47 19.40 -18.54
N GLU A 389 -12.79 19.08 -17.45
CA GLU A 389 -12.54 19.96 -16.30
C GLU A 389 -11.21 20.74 -16.46
N GLY A 390 -10.52 20.59 -17.58
CA GLY A 390 -9.25 21.26 -17.85
C GLY A 390 -8.01 20.55 -17.32
N TYR A 391 -8.13 19.36 -16.71
CA TYR A 391 -7.00 18.59 -16.18
C TYR A 391 -6.50 17.54 -17.19
N PRO A 392 -5.39 17.80 -17.92
CA PRO A 392 -4.84 16.83 -18.85
C PRO A 392 -4.21 15.65 -18.09
N LEU A 393 -4.37 14.44 -18.62
CA LEU A 393 -3.83 13.21 -18.03
C LEU A 393 -2.86 12.49 -18.97
N LEU A 394 -1.67 12.20 -18.45
CA LEU A 394 -0.69 11.30 -19.05
C LEU A 394 -0.83 9.91 -18.41
N ASN A 395 -1.11 8.90 -19.24
CA ASN A 395 -1.02 7.50 -18.81
C ASN A 395 0.41 7.00 -19.08
N LEU A 396 1.09 6.44 -18.09
CA LEU A 396 2.38 5.77 -18.25
C LEU A 396 2.18 4.27 -18.07
N ASP A 397 2.49 3.50 -19.10
CA ASP A 397 2.36 2.05 -19.08
C ASP A 397 3.65 1.42 -18.52
N GLY A 398 3.50 0.44 -17.63
CA GLY A 398 4.62 -0.28 -17.04
C GLY A 398 4.15 -1.30 -16.01
N ASP A 399 5.01 -1.60 -15.04
CA ASP A 399 4.68 -2.50 -13.94
C ASP A 399 5.26 -2.00 -12.61
N CYS A 400 4.61 -2.35 -11.51
CA CYS A 400 5.01 -1.99 -10.15
C CYS A 400 6.04 -2.94 -9.56
N VAL A 401 6.08 -4.22 -9.98
CA VAL A 401 6.93 -5.25 -9.36
C VAL A 401 7.73 -6.08 -10.37
N ASP A 402 7.31 -6.14 -11.63
CA ASP A 402 8.00 -6.80 -12.73
C ASP A 402 8.88 -5.80 -13.50
N ASP A 403 10.19 -5.84 -13.26
CA ASP A 403 11.15 -4.94 -13.90
C ASP A 403 11.34 -5.21 -15.40
N THR A 404 10.91 -6.38 -15.89
CA THR A 404 10.97 -6.71 -17.32
C THR A 404 9.93 -5.95 -18.15
N ASN A 405 8.90 -5.41 -17.49
CA ASN A 405 7.83 -4.63 -18.12
C ASN A 405 7.94 -3.14 -17.74
N TYR A 406 9.15 -2.60 -17.91
CA TYR A 406 9.47 -1.20 -17.65
C TYR A 406 10.23 -0.57 -18.82
N MET A 407 9.66 0.48 -19.41
CA MET A 407 10.20 1.11 -20.62
C MET A 407 10.72 2.53 -20.34
N SER A 408 11.87 2.63 -19.65
CA SER A 408 12.48 3.92 -19.24
C SER A 408 12.55 4.97 -20.36
N GLY A 409 13.02 4.59 -21.56
CA GLY A 409 13.13 5.52 -22.69
C GLY A 409 11.78 6.08 -23.15
N GLN A 410 10.74 5.25 -23.19
CA GLN A 410 9.39 5.69 -23.55
C GLN A 410 8.80 6.60 -22.46
N ILE A 411 9.03 6.27 -21.18
CA ILE A 411 8.61 7.10 -20.05
C ILE A 411 9.25 8.49 -20.15
N ALA A 412 10.54 8.59 -20.44
CA ALA A 412 11.24 9.86 -20.59
C ALA A 412 10.59 10.74 -21.67
N THR A 413 10.49 10.24 -22.92
CA THR A 413 9.95 11.03 -24.04
C THR A 413 8.49 11.45 -23.82
N ARG A 414 7.65 10.56 -23.25
CA ARG A 414 6.24 10.88 -22.98
C ARG A 414 6.09 11.92 -21.86
N THR A 415 6.96 11.85 -20.86
CA THR A 415 6.95 12.78 -19.73
C THR A 415 7.46 14.15 -20.16
N GLU A 416 8.56 14.22 -20.90
CA GLU A 416 9.11 15.45 -21.48
C GLU A 416 8.06 16.20 -22.30
N GLY A 417 7.42 15.54 -23.27
CA GLY A 417 6.38 16.17 -24.09
C GLY A 417 5.14 16.59 -23.30
N PHE A 418 4.80 15.87 -22.23
CA PHE A 418 3.68 16.24 -21.36
C PHE A 418 4.01 17.46 -20.50
N VAL A 419 5.20 17.51 -19.92
CA VAL A 419 5.67 18.65 -19.11
C VAL A 419 5.85 19.90 -19.98
N GLU A 420 6.37 19.77 -21.20
CA GLU A 420 6.44 20.88 -22.16
C GLU A 420 5.05 21.45 -22.47
N MET A 421 4.08 20.58 -22.76
CA MET A 421 2.70 20.98 -23.01
C MET A 421 2.06 21.69 -21.80
N LEU A 422 2.33 21.23 -20.58
CA LEU A 422 1.88 21.89 -19.35
C LEU A 422 2.53 23.26 -19.15
N GLY A 423 3.83 23.36 -19.41
CA GLY A 423 4.58 24.62 -19.32
C GLY A 423 4.08 25.70 -20.27
N VAL A 424 3.54 25.35 -21.44
CA VAL A 424 2.92 26.31 -22.39
C VAL A 424 1.53 26.78 -21.93
N ARG A 425 0.83 25.97 -21.12
CA ARG A 425 -0.53 26.29 -20.63
C ARG A 425 -0.53 27.21 -19.41
N LYS A 426 0.57 27.21 -18.65
CA LYS A 426 0.78 28.00 -17.43
C LYS A 426 1.33 29.36 -17.77
#